data_AF-A0A3M1WTX1-F1
#
_entry.id   AF-A0A3M1WTX1-F1
#
_cell.length_a   1.000
_cell.length_b   1.000
_cell.length_c   1.000
_cell.angle_alpha   90.00
_cell.angle_beta   90.00
_cell.angle_gamma   90.00
#
_symmetry.space_group_name_H-M   'P 1'
#
loop_
_entity.id
_entity.type
_entity.pdbx_description
1 polymer ?
#
loop_
_entity_poly.entity_id
_entity_poly.type
_entity_poly.pdbx_seq_one_letter_code
_entity_poly.pdbx_strand_id
1 'polypeptide(L)' 'MIRTSEAAIQSLALYDLTGRRFPAEISHDRHEVQVRSSYRGLAIVKVQTDQGIWVQKVRME' A
#
# COMPACT_ATOMS: atom_id res chain seq x y z
N MET A 1 6.05 17.76 -24.32
CA MET A 1 6.54 17.52 -22.94
C MET A 1 5.52 16.64 -22.25
N ILE A 2 5.78 15.32 -22.13
CA ILE A 2 4.87 14.41 -21.42
C ILE A 2 5.13 14.63 -19.92
N ARG A 3 4.25 15.36 -19.24
CA ARG A 3 4.23 15.36 -17.77
C ARG A 3 3.60 14.03 -17.37
N THR A 4 4.42 13.02 -17.12
CA THR A 4 3.99 11.92 -16.24
C THR A 4 3.89 12.50 -14.85
N SER A 5 2.69 12.99 -14.49
CA SER A 5 2.39 13.33 -13.10
C SER A 5 2.42 12.03 -12.30
N GLU A 6 3.26 11.98 -11.26
CA GLU A 6 3.26 10.88 -10.30
C GLU A 6 1.84 10.68 -9.77
N ALA A 7 1.39 9.43 -9.68
CA ALA A 7 0.04 9.10 -9.23
C ALA A 7 -0.10 9.48 -7.76
N ALA A 8 -1.18 10.20 -7.43
CA ALA A 8 -1.43 10.64 -6.06
C ALA A 8 -2.08 9.51 -5.25
N ILE A 9 -1.50 9.20 -4.10
CA ILE A 9 -2.01 8.14 -3.21
C ILE A 9 -3.26 8.63 -2.48
N GLN A 10 -4.34 7.84 -2.55
CA GLN A 10 -5.61 8.13 -1.88
C GLN A 10 -5.82 7.26 -0.64
N SER A 11 -5.40 5.99 -0.70
CA SER A 11 -5.48 5.08 0.45
C SER A 11 -4.58 3.86 0.28
N LEU A 12 -4.28 3.18 1.40
CA LEU A 12 -3.55 1.92 1.45
C LEU A 12 -4.24 0.93 2.38
N ALA A 13 -4.20 -0.36 2.02
CA ALA A 13 -4.62 -1.46 2.88
C ALA A 13 -3.65 -2.65 2.74
N LEU A 14 -3.50 -3.41 3.83
CA LEU A 14 -2.70 -4.63 3.86
C LEU A 14 -3.57 -5.85 4.15
N TYR A 15 -3.25 -6.94 3.47
CA TYR A 15 -3.96 -8.22 3.56
C TYR A 15 -2.98 -9.36 3.75
N ASP A 16 -3.37 -10.37 4.52
CA ASP A 16 -2.64 -11.64 4.54
C ASP A 16 -2.88 -12.44 3.26
N LEU A 17 -2.23 -13.60 3.14
CA LEU A 17 -2.36 -14.46 1.96
C LEU A 17 -3.73 -15.15 1.84
N THR A 18 -4.59 -15.05 2.86
CA THR A 18 -5.98 -15.51 2.81
C THR A 18 -6.94 -14.42 2.32
N GLY A 19 -6.42 -13.21 2.08
CA GLY A 19 -7.22 -12.05 1.68
C GLY A 19 -7.86 -11.31 2.85
N ARG A 20 -7.50 -11.64 4.10
CA ARG A 20 -8.01 -10.94 5.28
C ARG A 20 -7.18 -9.70 5.54
N ARG A 21 -7.87 -8.56 5.71
CA ARG A 21 -7.23 -7.30 6.10
C ARG A 21 -6.73 -7.38 7.54
N PHE A 22 -5.50 -6.94 7.79
CA PHE A 22 -4.94 -6.85 9.14
C PHE A 22 -4.64 -5.39 9.54
N PRO A 23 -4.65 -5.07 10.84
CA PRO A 23 -4.38 -3.73 11.32
C PRO A 23 -2.91 -3.34 11.09
N ALA A 24 -2.71 -2.11 10.65
CA ALA A 24 -1.42 -1.46 10.54
C ALA A 24 -1.62 0.05 10.75
N GLU A 25 -0.64 0.68 11.38
CA GLU A 25 -0.51 2.12 11.38
C GLU A 25 0.04 2.52 10.01
N ILE A 26 -0.70 3.38 9.30
CA ILE A 26 -0.36 3.80 7.95
C ILE A 26 -0.31 5.33 7.97
N SER A 27 0.84 5.88 7.64
CA SER A 27 1.00 7.31 7.35
C SER A 27 1.40 7.45 5.89
N HIS A 28 0.82 8.40 5.19
CA HIS A 28 1.16 8.64 3.80
C HIS A 28 1.18 10.14 3.52
N ASP A 29 2.01 10.53 2.56
CA ASP A 29 1.86 11.79 1.86
C ASP A 29 1.25 11.52 0.46
N ARG A 30 1.51 12.41 -0.50
CA ARG A 30 0.96 12.27 -1.85
C ARG A 30 1.63 11.15 -2.67
N HIS A 31 2.87 10.78 -2.36
CA HIS A 31 3.70 9.87 -3.17
C HIS A 31 4.40 8.77 -2.36
N GLU A 32 4.48 8.89 -1.03
CA GLU A 32 5.10 7.93 -0.13
C GLU A 32 4.08 7.38 0.87
N VAL A 33 4.23 6.09 1.22
CA VAL A 33 3.51 5.46 2.32
C VAL A 33 4.48 4.78 3.26
N GLN A 34 4.31 5.03 4.54
CA GLN A 34 4.97 4.35 5.62
C GLN A 34 3.96 3.47 6.36
N VAL A 35 4.35 2.21 6.56
CA VAL A 35 3.51 1.19 7.20
C VAL A 35 4.24 0.66 8.41
N ARG A 36 3.57 0.69 9.56
CA ARG A 36 4.01 0.03 10.79
C ARG A 36 2.99 -1.02 11.19
N SER A 37 3.42 -2.27 11.27
CA SER A 37 2.56 -3.40 11.65
C SER A 37 3.34 -4.39 12.52
N SER A 38 2.64 -5.09 13.40
CA SER A 38 3.18 -6.26 14.12
C SER A 38 3.10 -7.55 13.30
N TYR A 39 2.46 -7.49 12.12
CA TYR A 39 2.34 -8.63 11.23
C TYR A 39 3.70 -8.98 10.60
N ARG A 40 4.13 -10.23 10.79
CA ARG A 40 5.36 -10.77 10.20
C ARG A 40 5.04 -11.83 9.17
N GLY A 41 5.72 -11.77 8.03
CA GLY A 41 5.54 -12.72 6.93
C GLY A 41 5.09 -12.05 5.64
N LEU A 42 4.47 -12.83 4.76
CA LEU A 42 4.03 -12.35 3.46
C LEU A 42 2.71 -11.59 3.57
N ALA A 43 2.66 -10.41 2.97
CA ALA A 43 1.49 -9.55 2.91
C ALA A 43 1.22 -9.09 1.48
N ILE A 44 -0.04 -8.78 1.19
CA ILE A 44 -0.47 -8.09 -0.02
C ILE A 44 -0.75 -6.64 0.35
N VAL A 45 -0.04 -5.71 -0.30
CA VAL A 45 -0.27 -4.27 -0.22
C VAL A 45 -1.16 -3.88 -1.38
N LYS A 46 -2.27 -3.19 -1.08
CA LYS A 46 -3.14 -2.55 -2.06
C LYS A 46 -3.06 -1.04 -1.89
N VAL A 47 -2.62 -0.34 -2.93
CA VAL A 47 -2.55 1.13 -2.97
C VAL A 47 -3.59 1.61 -3.97
N GLN A 48 -4.51 2.46 -3.50
CA GLN A 48 -5.44 3.18 -4.35
C GLN A 48 -4.82 4.53 -4.69
N THR A 49 -4.69 4.83 -5.98
CA THR A 49 -4.28 6.15 -6.48
C THR A 49 -5.41 6.80 -7.27
N ASP A 50 -5.22 8.06 -7.64
CA ASP A 50 -6.08 8.77 -8.58
C ASP A 50 -6.03 8.21 -10.02
N GLN A 51 -5.03 7.37 -10.33
CA GLN A 51 -4.84 6.74 -11.64
C GLN A 51 -5.21 5.25 -11.66
N GLY A 52 -5.54 4.64 -10.52
CA GLY A 52 -5.98 3.25 -10.47
C GLY A 52 -5.61 2.52 -9.18
N ILE A 53 -5.52 1.19 -9.29
CA ILE A 53 -5.17 0.31 -8.17
C ILE A 53 -3.86 -0.37 -8.48
N TRP A 54 -2.94 -0.29 -7.53
CA TRP A 54 -1.70 -1.05 -7.55
C TRP A 54 -1.70 -2.09 -6.43
N VAL A 55 -1.25 -3.30 -6.75
CA VAL A 55 -1.21 -4.43 -5.82
C VAL A 55 0.16 -5.07 -5.88
N GLN A 56 0.80 -5.23 -4.72
CA GLN A 56 2.09 -5.91 -4.63
C GLN A 56 2.15 -6.85 -3.43
N LYS A 57 2.84 -7.97 -3.61
CA LYS A 57 3.22 -8.88 -2.53
C LYS A 57 4.54 -8.43 -1.92
N VAL A 58 4.58 -8.26 -0.61
CA VAL A 58 5.76 -7.83 0.16
C VAL A 58 6.04 -8.81 1.30
N ARG A 59 7.31 -8.89 1.73
CA ARG A 59 7.71 -9.60 2.95
C ARG A 59 7.92 -8.58 4.06
N MET A 60 7.15 -8.71 5.14
CA MET A 60 7.19 -7.88 6.34
C MET A 60 8.08 -8.56 7.39
N GLU A 61 9.02 -7.81 7.99
CA GLU A 61 9.98 -8.29 8.99
C GLU A 61 9.68 -7.73 10.39
#